data_AF-A0A522QYE8-F1
#
_entry.id   AF-A0A522QYE8-F1
#
_cell.length_a   1.000
_cell.length_b   1.000
_cell.length_c   1.000
_cell.angle_alpha   90.00
_cell.angle_beta   90.00
_cell.angle_gamma   90.00
#
_symmetry.space_group_name_H-M   'P 1'
#
loop_
_entity.id
_entity.type
_entity.pdbx_description
1 polymer ?
#
loop_
_entity_poly.entity_id
_entity_poly.type
_entity_poly.pdbx_seq_one_letter_code
_entity_poly.pdbx_strand_id
1 'polypeptide(L)' 'MTVEVVKPGLLTTLQDAGRPGFAHLGVGRAGAFDAPALRIANALCGNPRRGGRIRAGPRPAAWSAAPA' A
#
# COMPACT_ATOMS: atom_id res chain seq x y z
N MET A 1 3.91 2.64 14.09
CA MET A 1 3.13 1.39 14.00
C MET A 1 3.84 0.49 13.00
N THR A 2 3.95 -0.80 13.29
CA THR A 2 4.61 -1.80 12.45
C THR A 2 3.61 -2.87 12.04
N VAL A 3 3.84 -3.50 10.88
CA VAL A 3 3.04 -4.62 10.38
C VAL A 3 3.98 -5.80 10.24
N GLU A 4 3.60 -6.94 10.81
CA GLU A 4 4.33 -8.20 10.67
C GLU A 4 3.65 -9.06 9.60
N VAL A 5 4.45 -9.64 8.70
CA VAL A 5 3.97 -10.50 7.62
C VAL A 5 4.11 -11.96 8.05
N VAL A 6 3.00 -12.58 8.45
CA VAL A 6 3.00 -13.97 8.92
C VAL A 6 3.13 -14.98 7.78
N LYS A 7 2.53 -14.70 6.61
CA LYS A 7 2.54 -15.57 5.42
C LYS A 7 2.53 -14.73 4.12
N PRO A 8 3.69 -14.43 3.52
CA PRO A 8 3.72 -13.79 2.21
C PRO A 8 3.37 -14.81 1.12
N GLY A 9 2.36 -14.52 0.29
CA GLY A 9 2.12 -15.28 -0.95
C GLY A 9 3.24 -15.05 -1.96
N LEU A 10 3.20 -15.77 -3.09
CA LEU A 10 4.29 -15.85 -4.09
C LEU A 10 4.89 -14.51 -4.54
N LEU A 11 4.08 -13.47 -4.70
CA LEU A 11 4.50 -12.16 -5.24
C LEU A 11 3.94 -10.99 -4.41
N THR A 12 4.05 -11.09 -3.09
CA THR A 12 3.61 -10.01 -2.19
C THR A 12 4.64 -8.88 -2.20
N THR A 13 4.25 -7.70 -2.69
CA THR A 13 5.14 -6.54 -2.83
C THR A 13 4.47 -5.28 -2.30
N LEU A 14 5.27 -4.32 -1.81
CA LEU A 14 4.78 -2.99 -1.46
C LEU A 14 4.69 -2.14 -2.74
N GLN A 15 3.49 -1.66 -3.05
CA GLN A 15 3.21 -0.93 -4.28
C GLN A 15 2.66 0.47 -3.99
N ASP A 16 2.97 1.40 -4.89
CA ASP A 16 2.51 2.77 -4.83
C ASP A 16 2.06 3.27 -6.23
N ALA A 17 1.99 4.59 -6.43
CA ALA A 17 1.57 5.18 -7.69
C ALA A 17 2.60 5.02 -8.84
N GLY A 18 3.80 4.50 -8.56
CA GLY A 18 4.88 4.33 -9.51
C GLY A 18 5.77 5.57 -9.66
N ARG A 19 6.63 5.54 -10.68
CA ARG A 19 7.69 6.51 -10.99
C ARG A 19 7.68 6.84 -12.50
N PRO A 20 6.63 7.51 -13.01
CA PRO A 20 6.60 7.97 -14.40
C PRO A 20 7.69 9.03 -14.66
N GLY A 21 8.19 9.10 -15.90
CA GLY A 21 9.15 10.13 -16.33
C GLY A 21 10.62 9.70 -16.34
N PHE A 22 10.99 8.59 -15.70
CA PHE A 22 12.37 8.11 -15.62
C PHE A 22 12.74 7.07 -16.68
N ALA A 23 11.88 6.83 -17.67
CA ALA A 23 12.13 5.84 -18.72
C ALA A 23 13.39 6.14 -19.54
N HIS A 24 13.73 7.42 -19.71
CA HIS A 24 14.96 7.86 -20.38
C HIS A 24 16.25 7.44 -19.65
N LEU A 25 16.15 7.06 -18.37
CA LEU A 25 17.25 6.52 -17.56
C LEU A 25 17.19 4.99 -17.47
N GLY A 26 16.30 4.34 -18.23
CA GLY A 26 16.07 2.89 -18.16
C GLY A 26 15.23 2.44 -16.96
N VAL A 27 14.64 3.37 -16.20
CA VAL A 27 13.82 3.04 -15.04
C VAL A 27 12.37 2.79 -15.48
N GLY A 28 11.88 1.57 -15.21
CA GLY A 28 10.49 1.20 -15.45
C GLY A 28 9.50 2.02 -14.62
N ARG A 29 8.26 2.12 -15.11
CA ARG A 29 7.20 2.92 -14.45
C ARG A 29 6.86 2.47 -13.02
N ALA A 30 7.05 1.19 -12.69
CA ALA A 30 6.72 0.59 -11.39
C ALA A 30 5.27 0.88 -10.93
N GLY A 31 4.98 0.61 -9.65
CA GLY A 31 3.69 0.88 -9.02
C GLY A 31 2.69 -0.27 -9.15
N ALA A 32 1.52 -0.07 -8.54
CA ALA A 32 0.48 -1.09 -8.51
C ALA A 32 0.03 -1.50 -9.91
N PHE A 33 -0.10 -2.81 -10.11
CA PHE A 33 -0.64 -3.41 -11.33
C PHE A 33 -2.07 -2.90 -11.62
N ASP A 34 -2.93 -2.87 -10.60
CA ASP A 34 -4.26 -2.27 -10.65
C ASP A 34 -4.27 -0.93 -9.90
N ALA A 35 -3.96 0.15 -10.64
CA ALA A 35 -3.95 1.50 -10.08
C ALA A 35 -5.33 1.99 -9.58
N PRO A 36 -6.46 1.72 -10.27
CA PRO A 36 -7.80 1.97 -9.71
C PRO A 36 -8.04 1.31 -8.35
N ALA A 37 -7.74 0.00 -8.21
CA ALA A 37 -7.93 -0.71 -6.93
C ALA A 37 -7.07 -0.12 -5.80
N LEU A 38 -5.80 0.21 -6.08
CA LEU A 38 -4.92 0.87 -5.11
C LEU A 38 -5.52 2.21 -4.61
N ARG A 39 -6.14 2.99 -5.51
CA ARG A 39 -6.75 4.28 -5.14
C ARG A 39 -7.98 4.09 -4.26
N ILE A 40 -8.82 3.11 -4.57
CA ILE A 40 -10.01 2.79 -3.77
C ILE A 40 -9.58 2.31 -2.37
N ALA A 41 -8.63 1.38 -2.28
CA ALA A 41 -8.12 0.87 -1.00
C ALA A 41 -7.55 2.00 -0.13
N ASN A 42 -6.73 2.88 -0.72
CA ASN A 42 -6.21 4.05 0.00
C ASN A 42 -7.31 5.00 0.47
N ALA A 43 -8.32 5.26 -0.37
CA ALA A 43 -9.44 6.13 0.01
C ALA A 43 -10.25 5.53 1.16
N LEU A 44 -10.50 4.21 1.16
CA LEU A 44 -11.18 3.50 2.24
C LEU A 44 -10.39 3.56 3.55
N CYS A 45 -9.06 3.53 3.50
CA CYS A 45 -8.21 3.71 4.67
C CYS A 45 -8.05 5.19 5.10
N GLY A 46 -8.68 6.14 4.41
CA GLY A 46 -8.54 7.57 4.68
C GLY A 46 -7.19 8.16 4.28
N ASN A 47 -6.45 7.50 3.38
CA ASN A 47 -5.17 7.97 2.89
C ASN A 47 -5.37 9.00 1.75
N PRO A 48 -4.60 10.10 1.71
CA PRO A 48 -4.69 11.08 0.64
C PRO A 48 -4.22 10.52 -0.72
N ARG A 49 -4.75 11.07 -1.81
CA ARG A 49 -4.54 10.60 -3.20
C ARG A 49 -3.10 10.71 -3.72
N ARG A 50 -2.25 11.51 -3.08
CA ARG A 50 -0.80 11.56 -3.30
C ARG A 50 -0.13 11.05 -2.03
N GLY A 51 0.77 10.09 -2.19
CA GLY A 51 1.34 9.31 -1.11
C GLY A 51 1.78 10.16 0.09
N GLY A 52 1.47 9.65 1.27
CA GLY A 52 2.02 10.16 2.51
C GLY A 52 1.02 10.77 3.50
N ARG A 53 -0.07 10.07 3.83
CA ARG A 53 -0.55 10.07 5.22
C ARG A 53 -1.44 8.86 5.49
N ILE A 54 -0.88 7.84 6.14
CA ILE A 54 -1.71 6.84 6.81
C ILE A 54 -2.35 7.54 8.01
N ARG A 55 -3.64 7.86 7.93
CA ARG A 55 -4.39 8.31 9.11
C ARG A 55 -5.05 7.10 9.76
N ALA A 56 -4.31 6.41 10.60
CA ALA A 56 -4.89 5.49 11.58
C ALA A 56 -5.59 6.32 12.68
N GLY A 57 -6.85 6.70 12.45
CA GLY A 57 -7.76 7.14 13.50
C GLY A 57 -8.44 5.93 14.17
N PRO A 58 -8.90 6.02 15.42
CA PRO A 58 -9.27 4.83 16.17
C PRO A 58 -10.65 4.26 15.78
N ARG A 59 -10.63 2.94 15.47
CA ARG A 59 -11.61 1.85 15.76
C ARG A 59 -12.84 1.61 14.84
N PRO A 60 -13.42 0.37 14.82
CA PRO A 60 -13.20 -0.77 15.74
C PRO A 60 -12.83 -2.14 15.13
N ALA A 61 -12.14 -2.93 15.97
CA ALA A 61 -12.25 -4.38 16.15
C ALA A 61 -12.42 -5.30 14.92
N ALA A 62 -11.32 -5.68 14.27
CA ALA A 62 -11.33 -6.91 13.43
C ALA A 62 -9.95 -7.57 13.26
N TRP A 63 -8.90 -7.04 13.88
CA TRP A 63 -7.55 -7.58 13.71
C TRP A 63 -7.21 -8.31 15.00
N SER A 64 -7.44 -9.63 15.02
CA SER A 64 -6.99 -10.47 16.12
C SER A 64 -5.47 -10.51 16.09
N ALA A 65 -4.84 -9.82 17.04
CA ALA A 65 -3.47 -10.11 17.41
C ALA A 65 -3.41 -11.58 17.86
N ALA A 66 -2.65 -12.41 17.15
CA ALA A 66 -2.16 -13.64 17.74
C ALA A 66 -1.14 -13.27 18.82
N PRO A 67 -1.16 -13.92 20.01
CA PRO A 67 -0.25 -13.58 21.10
C PRO A 67 1.17 -14.08 20.82
N ALA A 68 2.10 -13.37 21.48
CA ALA A 68 3.57 -13.48 21.56
C ALA A 68 4.22 -14.84 21.24
#